data_AF-A0A0H3ZR57-F1
#
_entry.id   AF-A0A0H3ZR57-F1
#
_cell.length_a   1.000
_cell.length_b   1.000
_cell.length_c   1.000
_cell.angle_alpha   90.00
_cell.angle_beta   90.00
_cell.angle_gamma   90.00
#
_symmetry.space_group_name_H-M   'P 1'
#
loop_
_entity.id
_entity.type
_entity.pdbx_description
1 polymer ?
#
loop_
_entity_poly.entity_id
_entity_poly.type
_entity_poly.pdbx_seq_one_letter_code
_entity_poly.pdbx_strand_id
1 'polypeptide(L)'
;MENLLGVEPKNTLEGLKQNLDYAEGLQLVTSTSLLNWRSYLSDESIWLSIFSWLPFVLTKRDAQRKNFIHQSLCTITNELQCLPENLENALEKALKEQKKHINGLTTTYQQYLHCYQQFEKSEAEWNLSTRQILPESNSTPSFEEIDPVLDITVRFRMFRLAVHYWEARWLLTCRYEGDKLEELANKTGLKAVLPRWRRRMMLTPCIVSTFHSLPSHMTYKAYAGENDFKTEYLVNEIDLLIVDEAGQVSPEVAGASLSLAKKHW
;
A
#
# COMPACT_ATOMS: atom_id res chain seq x y z
N MET A 1 -2.17 1.10 -5.99
CA MET A 1 -1.33 1.86 -6.94
C MET A 1 -1.93 1.83 -8.34
N GLU A 2 -2.34 0.69 -8.88
CA GLU A 2 -3.05 0.59 -10.18
C GLU A 2 -4.31 1.45 -10.26
N ASN A 3 -5.16 1.46 -9.22
CA ASN A 3 -6.38 2.28 -9.19
C ASN A 3 -6.13 3.80 -9.25
N LEU A 4 -4.91 4.25 -8.97
CA LEU A 4 -4.53 5.66 -9.04
C LEU A 4 -3.72 5.90 -10.32
N LEU A 5 -2.57 5.26 -10.50
CA LEU A 5 -1.64 5.59 -11.57
C LEU A 5 -2.03 5.01 -12.95
N GLY A 6 -2.92 4.00 -12.99
CA GLY A 6 -3.28 3.29 -14.21
C GLY A 6 -2.15 2.40 -14.75
N VAL A 7 -2.34 1.90 -15.97
CA VAL A 7 -1.40 0.98 -16.65
C VAL A 7 -0.15 1.70 -17.15
N GLU A 8 -0.24 3.00 -17.47
CA GLU A 8 0.87 3.84 -17.92
C GLU A 8 1.03 5.09 -17.03
N PRO A 9 1.64 4.95 -15.83
CA PRO A 9 1.72 6.00 -14.82
C PRO A 9 2.28 7.34 -15.33
N LYS A 10 3.30 7.26 -16.18
CA LYS A 10 3.98 8.43 -16.75
C LYS A 10 3.07 9.21 -17.71
N ASN A 11 2.37 8.51 -18.61
CA ASN A 11 1.45 9.12 -19.57
C ASN A 11 0.25 9.73 -18.85
N THR A 12 -0.26 9.07 -17.81
CA THR A 12 -1.33 9.61 -16.96
C THR A 12 -0.90 10.91 -16.27
N LEU A 13 0.31 10.94 -15.69
CA LEU A 13 0.84 12.14 -15.02
C LEU A 13 1.03 13.30 -16.01
N GLU A 14 1.53 13.01 -17.22
CA GLU A 14 1.70 14.00 -18.27
C GLU A 14 0.35 14.57 -18.75
N GLY A 15 -0.66 13.73 -18.93
CA GLY A 15 -2.02 14.18 -19.26
C GLY A 15 -2.65 15.06 -18.17
N LEU A 16 -2.47 14.71 -16.90
CA LEU A 16 -2.93 15.55 -15.78
C LEU A 16 -2.25 16.93 -15.78
N LYS A 17 -0.94 16.96 -16.08
CA LYS A 17 -0.19 18.21 -16.18
C LYS A 17 -0.70 19.07 -17.34
N GLN A 18 -0.91 18.48 -18.52
CA GLN A 18 -1.45 19.19 -19.68
C GLN A 18 -2.84 19.78 -19.39
N ASN A 19 -3.71 19.03 -18.70
CA ASN A 19 -5.03 19.53 -18.29
C ASN A 19 -4.95 20.71 -17.31
N LEU A 20 -4.01 20.65 -16.36
CA LEU A 20 -3.76 21.74 -15.42
C LEU A 20 -3.26 22.99 -16.16
N ASP A 21 -2.23 22.84 -17.01
CA ASP A 21 -1.64 23.92 -17.80
C ASP A 21 -2.70 24.58 -18.71
N TYR A 22 -3.57 23.77 -19.33
CA TYR A 22 -4.69 24.26 -20.13
C TYR A 22 -5.69 25.07 -19.30
N ALA A 23 -6.09 24.57 -18.12
CA ALA A 23 -7.03 25.27 -17.24
C ALA A 23 -6.46 26.60 -16.72
N GLU A 24 -5.16 26.63 -16.37
CA GLU A 24 -4.45 27.85 -15.98
C GLU A 24 -4.39 28.87 -17.13
N GLY A 25 -4.09 28.41 -18.34
CA GLY A 25 -4.13 29.24 -19.55
C GLY A 25 -5.51 29.85 -19.81
N LEU A 26 -6.57 29.05 -19.66
CA LEU A 26 -7.96 29.51 -19.82
C LEU A 26 -8.33 30.60 -18.79
N GLN A 27 -7.90 30.42 -17.54
CA GLN A 27 -8.11 31.40 -16.48
C GLN A 27 -7.37 32.71 -16.75
N LEU A 28 -6.12 32.63 -17.23
CA LEU A 28 -5.35 33.81 -17.60
C LEU A 28 -6.03 34.62 -18.70
N VAL A 29 -6.54 33.94 -19.73
CA VAL A 29 -7.27 34.57 -20.85
C VAL A 29 -8.58 35.23 -20.36
N THR A 30 -9.31 34.55 -19.47
CA THR A 30 -10.55 35.07 -18.88
C THR A 30 -10.27 36.31 -18.01
N SER A 31 -9.21 36.26 -17.20
CA SER A 31 -8.77 37.36 -16.33
C SER A 31 -8.35 38.58 -17.14
N THR A 32 -7.61 38.36 -18.22
CA THR A 32 -7.22 39.41 -19.18
C THR A 32 -8.44 40.06 -19.81
N SER A 33 -9.45 39.26 -20.19
CA SER A 33 -10.69 39.77 -20.76
C SER A 33 -11.50 40.61 -19.77
N LEU A 34 -11.54 40.21 -18.48
CA LEU A 34 -12.16 41.01 -17.43
C LEU A 34 -11.46 42.37 -17.25
N LEU A 35 -10.13 42.40 -17.26
CA LEU A 35 -9.36 43.64 -17.18
C LEU A 35 -9.61 44.55 -18.40
N ASN A 36 -9.61 43.98 -19.61
CA ASN A 36 -9.90 44.72 -20.83
C ASN A 36 -11.31 45.32 -20.82
N TRP A 37 -12.30 44.56 -20.33
CA TRP A 37 -13.67 45.04 -20.16
C TRP A 37 -13.77 46.20 -19.16
N ARG A 38 -13.08 46.10 -18.01
CA ARG A 38 -13.01 47.17 -17.02
C ARG A 38 -12.35 48.44 -17.57
N SER A 39 -11.27 48.29 -18.34
CA SER A 39 -10.61 49.42 -18.99
C SER A 39 -11.55 50.11 -19.97
N TYR A 40 -12.24 49.33 -20.82
CA TYR A 40 -13.21 49.87 -21.76
C TYR A 40 -14.35 50.64 -21.06
N LEU A 41 -14.87 50.11 -19.95
CA LEU A 41 -15.89 50.80 -19.16
C LEU A 41 -15.37 52.09 -18.51
N SER A 42 -14.11 52.10 -18.07
CA SER A 42 -13.46 53.31 -17.53
C SER A 42 -13.27 54.40 -18.58
N ASP A 43 -13.01 54.01 -19.84
CA ASP A 43 -12.81 54.92 -20.96
C ASP A 43 -14.13 55.34 -21.65
N GLU A 44 -15.27 54.76 -21.24
CA GLU A 44 -16.59 55.06 -21.81
C GLU A 44 -16.98 56.52 -21.50
N SER A 45 -17.36 57.27 -22.54
CA SER A 45 -17.76 58.68 -22.39
C SER A 45 -18.92 58.83 -21.39
N ILE A 46 -18.71 59.65 -20.36
CA ILE A 46 -19.70 59.95 -19.30
C ILE A 46 -21.04 60.42 -19.89
N TRP A 47 -21.02 61.15 -21.01
CA TRP A 47 -22.22 61.58 -21.71
C TRP A 47 -23.12 60.44 -22.19
N LEU A 48 -22.55 59.28 -22.56
CA LEU A 48 -23.32 58.11 -22.97
C LEU A 48 -24.08 57.50 -21.78
N SER A 49 -23.52 57.63 -20.58
CA SER A 49 -24.20 57.21 -19.35
C SER A 49 -25.26 58.20 -18.90
N ILE A 50 -25.01 59.52 -19.00
CA ILE A 50 -25.97 60.56 -18.60
C ILE A 50 -27.19 60.57 -19.52
N PHE A 51 -26.99 60.42 -20.83
CA PHE A 51 -28.07 60.47 -21.82
C PHE A 51 -28.65 59.09 -22.16
N SER A 52 -28.38 58.07 -21.37
CA SER A 52 -28.90 56.71 -21.60
C SER A 52 -30.41 56.59 -21.40
N TRP A 53 -31.14 57.66 -21.08
CA TRP A 53 -32.60 57.66 -21.10
C TRP A 53 -33.15 57.83 -22.53
N LEU A 54 -32.33 58.31 -23.47
CA LEU A 54 -32.69 58.48 -24.88
C LEU A 54 -32.47 57.16 -25.65
N PRO A 55 -33.48 56.61 -26.35
CA PRO A 55 -33.37 55.32 -27.04
C PRO A 55 -32.23 55.22 -28.06
N PHE A 56 -31.93 56.32 -28.76
CA PHE A 56 -30.85 56.36 -29.76
C PHE A 56 -29.44 56.37 -29.11
N VAL A 57 -29.31 56.88 -27.88
CA VAL A 57 -28.05 56.86 -27.12
C VAL A 57 -27.82 55.46 -26.55
N LEU A 58 -28.86 54.83 -25.99
CA LEU A 58 -28.81 53.44 -25.52
C LEU A 58 -28.39 52.48 -26.64
N THR A 59 -29.07 52.54 -27.79
CA THR A 59 -28.75 51.67 -28.93
C THR A 59 -27.33 51.86 -29.43
N LYS A 60 -26.81 53.09 -29.46
CA LYS A 60 -25.41 53.37 -29.82
C LYS A 60 -24.44 52.80 -28.78
N ARG A 61 -24.71 53.00 -27.49
CA ARG A 61 -23.89 52.48 -26.37
C ARG A 61 -23.82 50.96 -26.39
N ASP A 62 -24.96 50.30 -26.58
CA ASP A 62 -25.05 48.84 -26.68
C ASP A 62 -24.31 48.31 -27.90
N ALA A 63 -24.40 48.99 -29.04
CA ALA A 63 -23.65 48.61 -30.24
C ALA A 63 -22.13 48.73 -30.02
N GLN A 64 -21.66 49.78 -29.36
CA GLN A 64 -20.23 49.94 -29.04
C GLN A 64 -19.73 48.83 -28.11
N ARG A 65 -20.51 48.52 -27.07
CA ARG A 65 -20.20 47.43 -26.13
C ARG A 65 -20.14 46.07 -26.84
N LYS A 66 -21.14 45.75 -27.67
CA LYS A 66 -21.18 44.50 -28.46
C LYS A 66 -19.99 44.37 -29.41
N ASN A 67 -19.63 45.46 -30.09
CA ASN A 67 -18.46 45.48 -30.98
C ASN A 67 -17.16 45.25 -30.20
N PHE A 68 -17.00 45.90 -29.05
CA PHE A 68 -15.82 45.70 -28.20
C PHE A 68 -15.71 44.26 -27.71
N ILE A 69 -16.82 43.67 -27.24
CA ILE A 69 -16.85 42.26 -26.81
C ILE A 69 -16.39 41.35 -27.94
N HIS A 70 -16.91 41.54 -29.16
CA HIS A 70 -16.56 40.71 -30.30
C HIS A 70 -15.10 40.88 -30.78
N GLN A 71 -14.54 42.09 -30.67
CA GLN A 71 -13.21 42.41 -31.22
C GLN A 71 -12.07 42.18 -30.23
N SER A 72 -12.30 42.45 -28.95
CA SER A 72 -11.24 42.64 -27.97
C SER A 72 -11.25 41.60 -26.86
N LEU A 73 -12.32 40.81 -26.72
CA LEU A 73 -12.46 39.79 -25.69
C LEU A 73 -12.38 38.38 -26.27
N CYS A 74 -12.02 37.41 -25.43
CA CYS A 74 -11.80 36.03 -25.84
C CYS A 74 -13.10 35.28 -26.18
N THR A 75 -13.01 34.16 -26.90
CA THR A 75 -14.15 33.27 -27.24
C THR A 75 -15.05 32.90 -26.05
N ILE A 76 -14.48 32.75 -24.86
CA ILE A 76 -15.22 32.49 -23.61
C ILE A 76 -16.29 33.56 -23.33
N THR A 77 -16.03 34.82 -23.68
CA THR A 77 -17.03 35.89 -23.50
C THR A 77 -18.22 35.74 -24.43
N ASN A 78 -18.02 35.20 -25.63
CA ASN A 78 -19.10 34.89 -26.56
C ASN A 78 -19.89 33.66 -26.11
N GLU A 79 -19.26 32.70 -25.44
CA GLU A 79 -19.91 31.50 -24.90
C GLU A 79 -20.80 31.77 -23.68
N LEU A 80 -20.50 32.81 -22.88
CA LEU A 80 -21.30 33.18 -21.71
C LEU A 80 -22.70 33.69 -22.05
N GLN A 81 -22.97 34.07 -23.31
CA GLN A 81 -24.27 34.51 -23.85
C GLN A 81 -25.04 35.50 -22.95
N CYS A 82 -24.33 36.35 -22.21
CA CYS A 82 -24.93 37.31 -21.29
C CYS A 82 -25.07 38.70 -21.92
N LEU A 83 -26.02 39.49 -21.42
CA LEU A 83 -26.11 40.91 -21.77
C LEU A 83 -24.83 41.65 -21.36
N PRO A 84 -24.38 42.68 -22.10
CA PRO A 84 -23.16 43.43 -21.78
C PRO A 84 -23.13 43.99 -20.35
N GLU A 85 -24.29 44.38 -19.81
CA GLU A 85 -24.43 44.89 -18.43
C GLU A 85 -24.10 43.84 -17.36
N ASN A 86 -24.31 42.56 -17.67
CA ASN A 86 -24.05 41.44 -16.77
C ASN A 86 -22.71 40.76 -17.03
N LEU A 87 -21.95 41.21 -18.04
CA LEU A 87 -20.73 40.56 -18.50
C LEU A 87 -19.64 40.52 -17.42
N GLU A 88 -19.47 41.61 -16.67
CA GLU A 88 -18.49 41.66 -15.57
C GLU A 88 -18.80 40.59 -14.51
N ASN A 89 -20.05 40.54 -14.02
CA ASN A 89 -20.48 39.54 -13.05
C ASN A 89 -20.35 38.11 -13.58
N ALA A 90 -20.64 37.89 -14.87
CA ALA A 90 -20.50 36.60 -15.53
C ALA A 90 -19.02 36.16 -15.59
N LEU A 91 -18.12 37.07 -15.96
CA LEU A 91 -16.67 36.83 -15.99
C LEU A 91 -16.09 36.56 -14.60
N GLU A 92 -16.51 37.32 -13.58
CA GLU A 92 -16.09 37.08 -12.20
C GLU A 92 -16.56 35.71 -11.68
N LYS A 93 -17.80 35.33 -12.01
CA LYS A 93 -18.31 34.00 -11.68
C LYS A 93 -17.52 32.90 -12.39
N ALA A 94 -17.25 33.06 -13.69
CA ALA A 94 -16.44 32.11 -14.46
C ALA A 94 -15.02 31.97 -13.89
N LEU A 95 -14.36 33.08 -13.51
CA LEU A 95 -13.05 33.06 -12.87
C LEU A 95 -13.07 32.32 -11.53
N LYS A 96 -14.13 32.49 -10.74
CA LYS A 96 -14.30 31.77 -9.46
C LYS A 96 -14.47 30.27 -9.68
N GLU A 97 -15.24 29.87 -10.68
CA GLU A 97 -15.43 28.47 -11.07
C GLU A 97 -14.14 27.85 -11.62
N GLN A 98 -13.45 28.54 -12.53
CA GLN A 98 -12.13 28.14 -13.05
C GLN A 98 -11.10 27.99 -11.93
N LYS A 99 -11.04 28.93 -10.98
CA LYS A 99 -10.15 28.84 -9.81
C LYS A 99 -10.44 27.60 -8.97
N LYS A 100 -11.72 27.30 -8.72
CA LYS A 100 -12.12 26.09 -8.00
C LYS A 100 -11.71 24.83 -8.77
N HIS A 101 -11.88 24.83 -10.09
CA HIS A 101 -11.49 23.71 -10.94
C HIS A 101 -9.98 23.48 -10.94
N ILE A 102 -9.18 24.54 -11.13
CA ILE A 102 -7.71 24.52 -11.06
C ILE A 102 -7.26 23.96 -9.71
N ASN A 103 -7.78 24.46 -8.58
CA ASN A 103 -7.42 23.93 -7.26
C ASN A 103 -7.69 22.42 -7.14
N GLY A 104 -8.78 21.92 -7.72
CA GLY A 104 -9.09 20.49 -7.78
C GLY A 104 -8.09 19.70 -8.63
N LEU A 105 -7.76 20.21 -9.82
CA LEU A 105 -6.75 19.63 -10.70
C LEU A 105 -5.37 19.63 -10.05
N THR A 106 -4.95 20.74 -9.45
CA THR A 106 -3.68 20.85 -8.71
C THR A 106 -3.59 19.82 -7.60
N THR A 107 -4.66 19.67 -6.80
CA THR A 107 -4.69 18.68 -5.70
C THR A 107 -4.52 17.27 -6.26
N THR A 108 -5.25 16.95 -7.33
CA THR A 108 -5.18 15.63 -7.98
C THR A 108 -3.79 15.36 -8.58
N TYR A 109 -3.24 16.34 -9.30
CA TYR A 109 -1.91 16.25 -9.90
C TYR A 109 -0.83 16.05 -8.83
N GLN A 110 -0.88 16.78 -7.72
CA GLN A 110 0.08 16.64 -6.62
C GLN A 110 0.01 15.26 -5.95
N GLN A 111 -1.20 14.73 -5.74
CA GLN A 111 -1.38 13.37 -5.21
C GLN A 111 -0.76 12.32 -6.15
N TYR A 112 -1.00 12.44 -7.45
CA TYR A 112 -0.45 11.53 -8.46
C TYR A 112 1.06 11.64 -8.56
N LEU A 113 1.60 12.87 -8.58
CA LEU A 113 3.03 13.13 -8.61
C LEU A 113 3.73 12.47 -7.41
N HIS A 114 3.15 12.61 -6.22
CA HIS A 114 3.68 11.97 -5.02
C HIS A 114 3.68 10.44 -5.14
N CYS A 115 2.56 9.83 -5.56
CA CYS A 115 2.49 8.38 -5.75
C CYS A 115 3.48 7.90 -6.82
N TYR A 116 3.63 8.64 -7.92
CA TYR A 116 4.57 8.31 -8.99
C TYR A 116 6.03 8.34 -8.51
N GLN A 117 6.41 9.36 -7.74
CA GLN A 117 7.75 9.45 -7.15
C GLN A 117 8.03 8.29 -6.18
N GLN A 118 7.04 7.88 -5.38
CA GLN A 118 7.19 6.71 -4.50
C GLN A 118 7.34 5.41 -5.31
N PHE A 119 6.60 5.28 -6.41
CA PHE A 119 6.73 4.15 -7.34
C PHE A 119 8.14 4.08 -7.94
N GLU A 120 8.64 5.17 -8.55
CA GLU A 120 9.99 5.20 -9.14
C GLU A 120 11.08 4.88 -8.12
N LYS A 121 10.93 5.42 -6.90
CA LYS A 121 11.86 5.12 -5.81
C LYS A 121 11.84 3.63 -5.44
N SER A 122 10.65 3.06 -5.29
CA SER A 122 10.47 1.65 -4.91
C SER A 122 11.01 0.72 -6.00
N GLU A 123 10.77 1.05 -7.27
CA GLU A 123 11.31 0.32 -8.41
C GLU A 123 12.85 0.38 -8.45
N ALA A 124 13.44 1.55 -8.21
CA ALA A 124 14.89 1.71 -8.14
C ALA A 124 15.50 0.90 -6.99
N GLU A 125 14.90 0.92 -5.80
CA GLU A 125 15.34 0.13 -4.63
C GLU A 125 15.21 -1.38 -4.86
N TRP A 126 14.12 -1.81 -5.50
CA TRP A 126 13.92 -3.19 -5.92
C TRP A 126 15.00 -3.64 -6.91
N ASN A 127 15.24 -2.85 -7.96
CA ASN A 127 16.26 -3.15 -8.96
C ASN A 127 17.67 -3.20 -8.36
N LEU A 128 17.99 -2.31 -7.42
CA LEU A 128 19.27 -2.34 -6.71
C LEU A 128 19.43 -3.65 -5.89
N SER A 129 18.40 -4.03 -5.15
CA SER A 129 18.43 -5.20 -4.25
C SER A 129 18.51 -6.51 -5.01
N THR A 130 17.82 -6.57 -6.15
CA THR A 130 17.70 -7.80 -6.96
C THR A 130 18.88 -8.02 -7.89
N ARG A 131 19.63 -6.96 -8.24
CA ARG A 131 20.83 -7.07 -9.10
C ARG A 131 21.91 -8.00 -8.57
N GLN A 132 22.04 -8.13 -7.25
CA GLN A 132 22.99 -9.07 -6.64
C GLN A 132 22.55 -10.54 -6.77
N ILE A 133 21.25 -10.76 -6.93
CA ILE A 133 20.62 -12.08 -7.01
C ILE A 133 20.46 -12.49 -8.48
N LEU A 134 20.08 -11.55 -9.35
CA LEU A 134 19.80 -11.74 -10.77
C LEU A 134 20.58 -10.71 -11.63
N PRO A 135 21.91 -10.88 -11.78
CA PRO A 135 22.75 -9.89 -12.48
C PRO A 135 22.49 -9.78 -13.98
N GLU A 136 21.95 -10.83 -14.61
CA GLU A 136 21.68 -10.90 -16.06
C GLU A 136 20.30 -10.35 -16.46
N SER A 137 19.51 -9.82 -15.51
CA SER A 137 18.19 -9.25 -15.84
C SER A 137 18.32 -7.92 -16.57
N ASN A 138 17.77 -7.84 -17.79
CA ASN A 138 17.71 -6.60 -18.57
C ASN A 138 16.49 -5.73 -18.22
N SER A 139 15.57 -6.23 -17.39
CA SER A 139 14.34 -5.55 -16.97
C SER A 139 14.12 -5.67 -15.46
N THR A 140 13.20 -4.88 -14.92
CA THR A 140 12.73 -5.00 -13.53
C THR A 140 12.19 -6.41 -13.31
N PRO A 141 12.86 -7.27 -12.50
CA PRO A 141 12.47 -8.67 -12.36
C PRO A 141 11.18 -8.80 -11.53
N SER A 142 10.33 -9.76 -11.86
CA SER A 142 9.12 -10.05 -11.10
C SER A 142 9.45 -10.83 -9.81
N PHE A 143 8.49 -10.88 -8.89
CA PHE A 143 8.65 -11.68 -7.68
C PHE A 143 8.78 -13.18 -8.02
N GLU A 144 8.00 -13.67 -8.98
CA GLU A 144 8.01 -15.06 -9.46
C GLU A 144 9.35 -15.46 -10.09
N GLU A 145 10.07 -14.51 -10.69
CA GLU A 145 11.42 -14.75 -11.24
C GLU A 145 12.48 -14.83 -10.14
N ILE A 146 12.32 -14.06 -9.07
CA ILE A 146 13.30 -13.97 -7.98
C ILE A 146 13.11 -15.06 -6.93
N ASP A 147 11.86 -15.45 -6.66
CA ASP A 147 11.50 -16.37 -5.58
C ASP A 147 12.26 -17.71 -5.66
N PRO A 148 12.39 -18.38 -6.83
CA PRO A 148 13.16 -19.62 -6.95
C PRO A 148 14.66 -19.41 -6.76
N VAL A 149 15.18 -18.24 -7.14
CA VAL A 149 16.61 -17.94 -6.97
C VAL A 149 16.94 -17.70 -5.50
N LEU A 150 16.04 -17.04 -4.77
CA LEU A 150 16.17 -16.87 -3.32
C LEU A 150 16.20 -18.22 -2.58
N ASP A 151 15.44 -19.22 -3.03
CA ASP A 151 15.45 -20.57 -2.45
C ASP A 151 16.83 -21.21 -2.49
N ILE A 152 17.51 -21.15 -3.64
CA ILE A 152 18.81 -21.80 -3.83
C ILE A 152 20.00 -20.96 -3.36
N THR A 153 19.81 -19.67 -3.09
CA THR A 153 20.87 -18.74 -2.68
C THR A 153 20.76 -18.36 -1.20
N VAL A 154 19.93 -17.37 -0.88
CA VAL A 154 19.83 -16.75 0.44
C VAL A 154 19.15 -17.70 1.43
N ARG A 155 17.97 -18.23 1.08
CA ARG A 155 17.22 -19.11 1.98
C ARG A 155 17.97 -20.41 2.24
N PHE A 156 18.58 -21.00 1.22
CA PHE A 156 19.45 -22.17 1.41
C PHE A 156 20.60 -21.90 2.40
N ARG A 157 21.29 -20.75 2.27
CA ARG A 157 22.35 -20.37 3.21
C ARG A 157 21.82 -20.16 4.62
N MET A 158 20.69 -19.46 4.77
CA MET A 158 20.04 -19.26 6.07
C MET A 158 19.64 -20.59 6.71
N PHE A 159 19.08 -21.50 5.94
CA PHE A 159 18.72 -22.84 6.39
C PHE A 159 19.96 -23.60 6.90
N ARG A 160 21.04 -23.64 6.11
CA ARG A 160 22.29 -24.29 6.53
C ARG A 160 22.86 -23.69 7.82
N LEU A 161 22.87 -22.37 7.95
CA LEU A 161 23.33 -21.69 9.16
C LEU A 161 22.47 -22.04 10.37
N ALA A 162 21.14 -22.08 10.20
CA ALA A 162 20.22 -22.45 11.26
C ALA A 162 20.42 -23.90 11.71
N VAL A 163 20.60 -24.83 10.76
CA VAL A 163 20.91 -26.24 11.05
C VAL A 163 22.19 -26.34 11.88
N HIS A 164 23.29 -25.77 11.40
CA HIS A 164 24.58 -25.85 12.11
C HIS A 164 24.57 -25.15 13.47
N TYR A 165 23.82 -24.05 13.60
CA TYR A 165 23.61 -23.41 14.89
C TYR A 165 22.97 -24.38 15.88
N TRP A 166 21.87 -25.05 15.49
CA TRP A 166 21.18 -25.97 16.38
C TRP A 166 21.96 -27.26 16.65
N GLU A 167 22.70 -27.79 15.68
CA GLU A 167 23.65 -28.89 15.89
C GLU A 167 24.69 -28.53 16.95
N ALA A 168 25.28 -27.33 16.87
CA ALA A 168 26.24 -26.85 17.86
C ALA A 168 25.58 -26.68 19.24
N ARG A 169 24.36 -26.14 19.32
CA ARG A 169 23.58 -26.04 20.56
C ARG A 169 23.28 -27.41 21.16
N TRP A 170 22.99 -28.40 20.31
CA TRP A 170 22.78 -29.77 20.73
C TRP A 170 24.06 -30.37 21.33
N LEU A 171 25.20 -30.23 20.64
CA LEU A 171 26.51 -30.70 21.12
C LEU A 171 26.89 -30.08 22.46
N LEU A 172 26.68 -28.77 22.63
CA LEU A 172 26.92 -28.07 23.89
C LEU A 172 26.03 -28.61 25.01
N THR A 173 24.76 -28.87 24.70
CA THR A 173 23.82 -29.43 25.68
C THR A 173 24.23 -30.85 26.07
N CYS A 174 24.63 -31.68 25.10
CA CYS A 174 25.11 -33.04 25.35
C CYS A 174 26.38 -33.04 26.19
N ARG A 175 27.34 -32.16 25.91
CA ARG A 175 28.56 -32.00 26.70
C ARG A 175 28.26 -31.58 28.14
N TYR A 176 27.33 -30.65 28.33
CA TYR A 176 26.96 -30.15 29.66
C TYR A 176 26.29 -31.24 30.52
N GLU A 177 25.43 -32.06 29.92
CA GLU A 177 24.72 -33.13 30.62
C GLU A 177 25.61 -34.36 30.85
N GLY A 178 26.55 -34.64 29.93
CA GLY A 178 27.52 -35.74 30.05
C GLY A 178 26.85 -37.09 30.32
N ASP A 179 27.37 -37.82 31.30
CA ASP A 179 26.92 -39.15 31.70
C ASP A 179 25.46 -39.17 32.20
N LYS A 180 24.91 -38.02 32.61
CA LYS A 180 23.52 -37.92 33.08
C LYS A 180 22.51 -38.15 31.96
N LEU A 181 22.91 -38.06 30.69
CA LEU A 181 22.01 -38.28 29.56
C LEU A 181 21.36 -39.66 29.60
N GLU A 182 22.11 -40.70 29.95
CA GLU A 182 21.61 -42.06 30.08
C GLU A 182 20.62 -42.19 31.23
N GLU A 183 20.95 -41.63 32.39
CA GLU A 183 20.05 -41.61 33.56
C GLU A 183 18.74 -40.85 33.28
N LEU A 184 18.81 -39.77 32.50
CA LEU A 184 17.66 -38.95 32.13
C LEU A 184 16.81 -39.61 31.03
N ALA A 185 17.35 -40.57 30.26
CA ALA A 185 16.67 -41.15 29.11
C ALA A 185 15.35 -41.85 29.49
N ASN A 186 15.28 -42.46 30.67
CA ASN A 186 14.11 -43.20 31.14
C ASN A 186 13.21 -42.39 32.09
N LYS A 187 13.61 -41.16 32.46
CA LYS A 187 12.80 -40.33 33.36
C LYS A 187 11.60 -39.75 32.62
N THR A 188 10.42 -39.84 33.24
CA THR A 188 9.13 -39.45 32.67
C THR A 188 8.56 -38.15 33.22
N GLY A 189 9.21 -37.53 34.21
CA GLY A 189 8.78 -36.25 34.77
C GLY A 189 9.06 -35.07 33.83
N LEU A 190 8.29 -33.97 34.00
CA LEU A 190 8.38 -32.77 33.16
C LEU A 190 9.82 -32.24 33.00
N LYS A 191 10.57 -32.19 34.11
CA LYS A 191 11.96 -31.70 34.16
C LYS A 191 12.94 -32.53 33.32
N ALA A 192 12.58 -33.76 32.95
CA ALA A 192 13.39 -34.62 32.08
C ALA A 192 12.82 -34.66 30.65
N VAL A 193 11.50 -34.81 30.51
CA VAL A 193 10.82 -34.95 29.22
C VAL A 193 10.95 -33.71 28.36
N LEU A 194 10.73 -32.51 28.93
CA LEU A 194 10.73 -31.27 28.16
C LEU A 194 12.13 -30.92 27.62
N PRO A 195 13.22 -30.93 28.41
CA PRO A 195 14.57 -30.76 27.87
C PRO A 195 14.93 -31.82 26.84
N ARG A 196 14.49 -33.07 27.02
CA ARG A 196 14.71 -34.14 26.04
C ARG A 196 14.03 -33.84 24.70
N TRP A 197 12.78 -33.38 24.72
CA TRP A 197 12.07 -32.92 23.52
C TRP A 197 12.81 -31.76 22.85
N ARG A 198 13.17 -30.72 23.61
CA ARG A 198 13.92 -29.57 23.08
C ARG A 198 15.22 -29.99 22.42
N ARG A 199 15.98 -30.92 23.02
CA ARG A 199 17.20 -31.47 22.40
C ARG A 199 16.91 -32.19 21.09
N ARG A 200 15.86 -33.01 21.00
CA ARG A 200 15.48 -33.68 19.73
C ARG A 200 15.14 -32.67 18.65
N MET A 201 14.39 -31.62 19.00
CA MET A 201 13.98 -30.57 18.06
C MET A 201 15.15 -29.71 17.56
N MET A 202 16.33 -29.75 18.20
CA MET A 202 17.54 -29.13 17.65
C MET A 202 18.07 -29.86 16.41
N LEU A 203 17.80 -31.16 16.27
CA LEU A 203 18.29 -31.96 15.14
C LEU A 203 17.18 -32.24 14.12
N THR A 204 15.97 -32.52 14.61
CA THR A 204 14.81 -32.86 13.78
C THR A 204 13.64 -31.93 14.12
N PRO A 205 13.67 -30.66 13.65
CA PRO A 205 12.67 -29.66 14.04
C PRO A 205 11.30 -29.88 13.39
N CYS A 206 11.16 -30.84 12.47
CA CYS A 206 9.92 -31.21 11.82
C CYS A 206 9.57 -32.66 12.16
N ILE A 207 8.34 -32.90 12.61
CA ILE A 207 7.82 -34.22 12.97
C ILE A 207 6.47 -34.40 12.30
N VAL A 208 6.25 -35.56 11.70
CA VAL A 208 4.97 -35.98 11.13
C VAL A 208 4.32 -36.98 12.08
N SER A 209 3.07 -36.72 12.46
CA SER A 209 2.29 -37.58 13.37
C SER A 209 0.82 -37.51 13.00
N THR A 210 0.07 -38.58 13.27
CA THR A 210 -1.39 -38.55 13.13
C THR A 210 -2.02 -37.87 14.34
N PHE A 211 -3.22 -37.29 14.17
CA PHE A 211 -3.99 -36.70 15.29
C PHE A 211 -4.23 -37.67 16.45
N HIS A 212 -4.35 -38.96 16.15
CA HIS A 212 -4.54 -39.99 17.17
C HIS A 212 -3.27 -40.26 18.00
N SER A 213 -2.10 -40.22 17.36
CA SER A 213 -0.82 -40.58 18.01
C SER A 213 -0.15 -39.39 18.69
N LEU A 214 -0.28 -38.18 18.15
CA LEU A 214 0.41 -36.99 18.61
C LEU A 214 0.21 -36.72 20.12
N PRO A 215 -1.02 -36.78 20.69
CA PRO A 215 -1.22 -36.56 22.11
C PRO A 215 -0.42 -37.51 22.98
N SER A 216 -0.33 -38.79 22.61
CA SER A 216 0.38 -39.80 23.40
C SER A 216 1.90 -39.55 23.47
N HIS A 217 2.48 -39.01 22.39
CA HIS A 217 3.90 -38.66 22.32
C HIS A 217 4.25 -37.43 23.17
N MET A 218 3.29 -36.53 23.36
CA MET A 218 3.46 -35.25 24.04
C MET A 218 3.01 -35.30 25.51
N THR A 219 3.45 -36.32 26.25
CA THR A 219 3.05 -36.55 27.65
C THR A 219 4.21 -36.57 28.64
N TYR A 220 3.91 -36.32 29.92
CA TYR A 220 4.82 -36.49 31.06
C TYR A 220 4.07 -37.00 32.31
N LYS A 221 4.78 -37.50 33.31
CA LYS A 221 4.22 -37.93 34.60
C LYS A 221 4.32 -36.81 35.63
N ALA A 222 3.19 -36.48 36.26
CA ALA A 222 3.09 -35.51 37.34
C ALA A 222 2.62 -36.18 38.63
N TYR A 223 3.16 -35.76 39.77
CA TYR A 223 2.73 -36.26 41.07
C TYR A 223 1.31 -35.79 41.38
N ALA A 224 0.42 -36.72 41.71
CA ALA A 224 -1.00 -36.45 41.99
C ALA A 224 -1.36 -36.49 43.49
N GLY A 225 -0.42 -36.84 44.37
CA GLY A 225 -0.68 -37.16 45.77
C GLY A 225 -0.66 -38.67 46.02
N GLU A 226 -0.58 -39.10 47.29
CA GLU A 226 -0.74 -40.52 47.71
C GLU A 226 0.12 -41.56 46.96
N ASN A 227 1.36 -41.22 46.57
CA ASN A 227 2.23 -42.06 45.72
C ASN A 227 1.66 -42.34 44.31
N ASP A 228 0.66 -41.59 43.85
CA ASP A 228 0.08 -41.72 42.52
C ASP A 228 0.69 -40.71 41.53
N PHE A 229 0.79 -41.14 40.28
CA PHE A 229 1.34 -40.37 39.16
C PHE A 229 0.37 -40.34 37.99
N LYS A 230 -0.15 -39.14 37.70
CA LYS A 230 -1.01 -38.91 36.55
C LYS A 230 -0.21 -38.57 35.30
N THR A 231 -0.76 -38.94 34.14
CA THR A 231 -0.26 -38.51 32.84
C THR A 231 -0.80 -37.12 32.53
N GLU A 232 0.10 -36.20 32.23
CA GLU A 232 -0.19 -34.83 31.82
C GLU A 232 0.37 -34.57 30.41
N TYR A 233 -0.09 -33.52 29.75
CA TYR A 233 0.29 -33.18 28.37
C TYR A 233 1.20 -31.96 28.29
N LEU A 234 2.07 -31.95 27.29
CA LEU A 234 2.94 -30.81 26.94
C LEU A 234 2.14 -29.77 26.14
N VAL A 235 1.19 -29.12 26.83
CA VAL A 235 0.33 -28.06 26.29
C VAL A 235 1.18 -26.87 25.86
N ASN A 236 0.88 -26.28 24.70
CA ASN A 236 1.57 -25.12 24.13
C ASN A 236 3.10 -25.29 23.93
N GLU A 237 3.61 -26.51 23.72
CA GLU A 237 5.04 -26.73 23.45
C GLU A 237 5.38 -26.85 21.96
N ILE A 238 4.40 -27.15 21.09
CA ILE A 238 4.60 -27.16 19.63
C ILE A 238 4.50 -25.71 19.11
N ASP A 239 5.54 -25.21 18.44
CA ASP A 239 5.55 -23.83 17.93
C ASP A 239 4.58 -23.62 16.76
N LEU A 240 4.52 -24.59 15.84
CA LEU A 240 3.64 -24.59 14.67
C LEU A 240 3.13 -26.01 14.40
N LEU A 241 1.81 -26.16 14.34
CA LEU A 241 1.14 -27.37 13.88
C LEU A 241 0.54 -27.10 12.49
N ILE A 242 0.91 -27.91 11.50
CA ILE A 242 0.34 -27.86 10.15
C ILE A 242 -0.52 -29.10 9.98
N VAL A 243 -1.78 -28.91 9.60
CA VAL A 243 -2.74 -30.00 9.45
C VAL A 243 -2.96 -30.30 7.98
N ASP A 244 -2.58 -31.50 7.57
CA ASP A 244 -3.00 -32.02 6.26
C ASP A 244 -4.47 -32.48 6.31
N GLU A 245 -5.21 -32.27 5.23
CA GLU A 245 -6.63 -32.64 5.09
C GLU A 245 -7.56 -32.17 6.24
N ALA A 246 -7.32 -30.96 6.78
CA ALA A 246 -8.02 -30.43 7.96
C ALA A 246 -9.57 -30.48 7.88
N GLY A 247 -10.15 -30.44 6.67
CA GLY A 247 -11.59 -30.53 6.45
C GLY A 247 -12.22 -31.91 6.71
N GLN A 248 -11.42 -32.97 6.85
CA GLN A 248 -11.90 -34.35 7.03
C GLN A 248 -11.82 -34.85 8.49
N VAL A 249 -11.27 -34.05 9.41
CA VAL A 249 -11.02 -34.47 10.79
C VAL A 249 -12.11 -33.97 11.73
N SER A 250 -12.65 -34.86 12.57
CA SER A 250 -13.65 -34.47 13.57
C SER A 250 -13.03 -33.56 14.66
N PRO A 251 -13.75 -32.53 15.12
CA PRO A 251 -13.24 -31.61 16.15
C PRO A 251 -12.77 -32.30 17.43
N GLU A 252 -13.42 -33.40 17.81
CA GLU A 252 -13.10 -34.20 19.00
C GLU A 252 -11.70 -34.85 18.90
N VAL A 253 -11.29 -35.26 17.69
CA VAL A 253 -9.99 -35.88 17.43
C VAL A 253 -8.90 -34.82 17.29
N ALA A 254 -9.22 -33.67 16.69
CA ALA A 254 -8.26 -32.58 16.51
C ALA A 254 -7.97 -31.81 17.80
N GLY A 255 -8.96 -31.62 18.68
CA GLY A 255 -8.88 -30.74 19.85
C GLY A 255 -7.70 -31.05 20.79
N ALA A 256 -7.45 -32.33 21.05
CA ALA A 256 -6.33 -32.75 21.90
C ALA A 256 -4.98 -32.32 21.30
N SER A 257 -4.81 -32.43 19.99
CA SER A 257 -3.56 -32.05 19.30
C SER A 257 -3.41 -30.55 19.14
N LEU A 258 -4.51 -29.83 18.89
CA LEU A 258 -4.52 -28.37 18.81
C LEU A 258 -4.08 -27.72 20.13
N SER A 259 -4.47 -28.30 21.28
CA SER A 259 -4.05 -27.80 22.59
C SER A 259 -2.54 -27.91 22.87
N LEU A 260 -1.82 -28.74 22.12
CA LEU A 260 -0.36 -28.89 22.25
C LEU A 260 0.40 -27.76 21.53
N ALA A 261 -0.26 -27.03 20.63
CA ALA A 261 0.39 -26.08 19.73
C ALA A 261 0.05 -24.62 20.06
N LYS A 262 1.06 -23.75 19.95
CA LYS A 262 0.92 -22.31 20.09
C LYS A 262 0.22 -21.68 18.88
N LYS A 263 0.44 -22.24 17.70
CA LYS A 263 -0.14 -21.82 16.42
C LYS A 263 -0.51 -23.06 15.59
N HIS A 264 -1.62 -23.00 14.89
CA HIS A 264 -2.11 -24.06 14.02
C HIS A 264 -2.63 -23.48 12.71
N TRP A 265 -2.26 -24.08 11.58
CA TRP A 265 -2.71 -23.75 10.21
C TRP A 265 -3.38 -24.95 9.56
#